data_AF-A0A930B930-F1
#
_entry.id   AF-A0A930B930-F1
#
_cell.length_a   1.000
_cell.length_b   1.000
_cell.length_c   1.000
_cell.angle_alpha   90.00
_cell.angle_beta   90.00
_cell.angle_gamma   90.00
#
_symmetry.space_group_name_H-M   'P 1'
#
loop_
_entity.id
_entity.type
_entity.pdbx_description
1 polymer ?
#
loop_
_entity_poly.entity_id
_entity_poly.type
_entity_poly.pdbx_seq_one_letter_code
_entity_poly.pdbx_strand_id
1 'polypeptide(L)'
;MEILLMSYLAGTKAIVEKYLSKMTDKKITFIPTAGNVEEYTGFIDEGVGMLKELGYEIEIVDIAKYEEEVLKDKFLKAECICISGGNTFYLLQELKRKNLTELLSGRIKEGMFYMGESAGAMIMSKDIAYSQIMD
;
A
#
# COMPACT_ATOMS: atom_id res chain seq x y z
N MET A 1 -4.39 12.10 -10.68
CA MET A 1 -4.52 10.91 -9.83
C MET A 1 -3.57 9.86 -10.38
N GLU A 2 -2.58 9.46 -9.58
CA GLU A 2 -1.59 8.44 -9.95
C GLU A 2 -1.92 7.19 -9.13
N ILE A 3 -2.46 6.16 -9.81
CA ILE A 3 -2.86 4.88 -9.20
C ILE A 3 -2.33 3.74 -10.06
N LEU A 4 -1.72 2.76 -9.41
CA LEU A 4 -1.37 1.48 -10.00
C LEU A 4 -1.91 0.34 -9.13
N LEU A 5 -2.80 -0.48 -9.70
CA LEU A 5 -3.39 -1.63 -9.02
C LEU A 5 -2.88 -2.91 -9.67
N MET A 6 -2.48 -3.89 -8.87
CA MET A 6 -1.86 -5.12 -9.35
C MET A 6 -2.19 -6.30 -8.45
N SER A 7 -2.12 -7.50 -9.00
CA SER A 7 -2.29 -8.74 -8.21
C SER A 7 -1.01 -9.13 -7.46
N TYR A 8 0.16 -8.84 -8.03
CA TYR A 8 1.46 -9.24 -7.47
C TYR A 8 2.53 -8.21 -7.84
N LEU A 9 3.17 -7.60 -6.84
CA LEU A 9 4.06 -6.46 -7.01
C LEU A 9 5.37 -6.85 -7.71
N ALA A 10 6.10 -7.83 -7.18
CA ALA A 10 7.42 -8.19 -7.71
C ALA A 10 7.37 -8.70 -9.17
N GLY A 11 6.23 -9.26 -9.59
CA GLY A 11 5.98 -9.68 -10.98
C GLY A 11 5.76 -8.54 -11.97
N THR A 12 5.75 -7.27 -11.54
CA THR A 12 5.38 -6.12 -12.38
C THR A 12 6.48 -5.05 -12.52
N LYS A 13 7.75 -5.40 -12.27
CA LYS A 13 8.91 -4.48 -12.25
C LYS A 13 8.92 -3.43 -13.37
N ALA A 14 8.78 -3.83 -14.63
CA ALA A 14 8.82 -2.89 -15.76
C ALA A 14 7.63 -1.89 -15.78
N ILE A 15 6.46 -2.32 -15.29
CA ILE A 15 5.28 -1.46 -15.16
C ILE A 15 5.49 -0.46 -14.02
N VAL A 16 5.99 -0.94 -12.88
CA VAL A 16 6.31 -0.12 -11.70
C VAL A 16 7.38 0.92 -12.04
N GLU A 17 8.45 0.53 -12.72
CA GLU A 17 9.50 1.44 -13.17
C GLU A 17 8.95 2.56 -14.07
N LYS A 18 8.14 2.20 -15.07
CA LYS A 18 7.50 3.19 -15.94
C LYS A 18 6.55 4.10 -15.18
N TYR A 19 5.75 3.55 -14.27
CA TYR A 19 4.79 4.31 -13.48
C TYR A 19 5.48 5.34 -12.57
N LEU A 20 6.51 4.91 -11.84
CA LEU A 20 7.26 5.76 -10.93
C LEU A 20 8.27 6.68 -11.62
N SER A 21 8.49 6.55 -12.94
CA SER A 21 9.40 7.45 -13.69
C SER A 21 9.05 8.94 -13.62
N LYS A 22 7.80 9.26 -13.27
CA LYS A 22 7.31 10.63 -13.04
C LYS A 22 7.63 11.16 -11.63
N MET A 23 7.95 10.28 -10.69
CA MET A 23 8.21 10.61 -9.29
C MET A 23 9.64 11.13 -9.14
N THR A 24 9.79 12.28 -8.48
CA THR A 24 11.10 12.88 -8.20
C THR A 24 11.68 12.41 -6.88
N ASP A 25 10.83 12.09 -5.90
CA ASP A 25 11.24 11.49 -4.64
C ASP A 25 11.59 10.01 -4.84
N LYS A 26 12.56 9.51 -4.07
CA LYS A 26 12.98 8.11 -4.06
C LYS A 26 12.44 7.34 -2.86
N LYS A 27 11.62 7.95 -2.01
CA LYS A 27 11.05 7.30 -0.84
C LYS A 27 9.65 6.74 -1.08
N ILE A 28 9.41 5.51 -0.67
CA ILE A 28 8.10 4.86 -0.69
C ILE A 28 7.71 4.47 0.73
N THR A 29 6.54 4.92 1.18
CA THR A 29 5.91 4.40 2.39
C THR A 29 5.22 3.08 2.04
N PHE A 30 5.75 1.98 2.54
CA PHE A 30 5.25 0.63 2.26
C PHE A 30 4.46 0.08 3.46
N ILE A 31 3.24 -0.37 3.22
CA ILE A 31 2.27 -0.79 4.23
C ILE A 31 2.04 -2.30 4.11
N PRO A 32 2.64 -3.13 4.99
CA PRO A 32 2.50 -4.58 4.96
C PRO A 32 1.31 -5.09 5.80
N THR A 33 0.50 -4.21 6.39
CA THR A 33 -0.47 -4.55 7.44
C THR A 33 -1.44 -5.68 7.08
N ALA A 34 -1.86 -5.78 5.82
CA ALA A 34 -2.74 -6.86 5.36
C ALA A 34 -2.12 -8.25 5.61
N GLY A 35 -0.80 -8.39 5.46
CA GLY A 35 -0.08 -9.64 5.66
C GLY A 35 0.13 -10.05 7.12
N ASN A 36 -0.20 -9.19 8.10
CA ASN A 36 0.02 -9.50 9.52
C ASN A 36 -0.76 -10.73 10.03
N VAL A 37 -1.84 -11.10 9.33
CA VAL A 37 -2.72 -12.22 9.70
C VAL A 37 -2.66 -13.37 8.70
N GLU A 38 -1.74 -13.30 7.74
CA GLU A 38 -1.51 -14.36 6.76
C GLU A 38 -0.48 -15.38 7.27
N GLU A 39 -0.64 -16.65 6.90
CA GLU A 39 0.36 -17.69 7.19
C GLU A 39 1.62 -17.54 6.34
N TYR A 40 1.48 -17.02 5.11
CA TYR A 40 2.55 -16.84 4.15
C TYR A 40 2.66 -15.38 3.72
N THR A 41 3.85 -14.78 3.86
CA THR A 41 4.10 -13.37 3.57
C THR A 41 5.30 -13.13 2.66
N GLY A 42 5.79 -14.16 1.93
CA GLY A 42 7.00 -14.05 1.10
C GLY A 42 6.89 -12.97 0.01
N PHE A 43 5.69 -12.73 -0.51
CA PHE A 43 5.42 -11.68 -1.49
C PHE A 43 5.77 -10.27 -0.98
N ILE A 44 5.73 -10.04 0.33
CA ILE A 44 6.09 -8.75 0.95
C ILE A 44 7.59 -8.50 0.74
N ASP A 45 8.43 -9.48 1.08
CA ASP A 45 9.87 -9.37 0.97
C ASP A 45 10.31 -9.27 -0.49
N GLU A 46 9.67 -10.03 -1.38
CA GLU A 46 9.88 -9.97 -2.83
C GLU A 46 9.53 -8.58 -3.39
N GLY A 47 8.37 -8.04 -3.01
CA GLY A 47 7.91 -6.71 -3.42
C GLY A 47 8.85 -5.59 -2.94
N VAL A 48 9.23 -5.62 -1.66
CA VAL A 48 10.20 -4.68 -1.08
C VAL A 48 11.57 -4.80 -1.76
N GLY A 49 12.03 -6.03 -2.01
CA GLY A 49 13.27 -6.31 -2.73
C GLY A 49 13.27 -5.69 -4.13
N MET A 50 12.20 -5.90 -4.90
CA MET A 50 12.04 -5.34 -6.24
C MET A 50 12.06 -3.80 -6.23
N LEU A 51 11.36 -3.15 -5.29
CA LEU A 51 11.38 -1.69 -5.17
C LEU A 51 12.77 -1.15 -4.80
N LYS A 52 13.51 -1.85 -3.91
CA LYS A 52 14.90 -1.51 -3.58
C LYS A 52 15.83 -1.67 -4.78
N GLU A 53 15.66 -2.71 -5.59
CA GLU A 53 16.42 -2.91 -6.83
C GLU A 53 16.20 -1.78 -7.85
N LEU A 54 15.01 -1.19 -7.87
CA LEU A 54 14.70 0.01 -8.67
C LEU A 54 15.27 1.31 -8.07
N GLY A 55 15.96 1.22 -6.92
CA GLY A 55 16.64 2.34 -6.27
C GLY A 55 15.76 3.19 -5.36
N TYR A 56 14.63 2.65 -4.88
CA TYR A 56 13.78 3.35 -3.91
C TYR A 56 14.17 3.03 -2.46
N GLU A 57 14.14 4.04 -1.60
CA GLU A 57 14.19 3.90 -0.16
C GLU A 57 12.81 3.50 0.37
N ILE A 58 12.75 2.42 1.15
CA ILE A 58 11.49 1.86 1.64
C ILE A 58 11.33 2.14 3.13
N GLU A 59 10.31 2.93 3.47
CA GLU A 59 9.87 3.11 4.85
C GLU A 59 8.71 2.15 5.14
N ILE A 60 8.95 1.13 5.96
CA ILE A 60 7.91 0.19 6.38
C ILE A 60 7.03 0.84 7.46
N VAL A 61 5.74 0.97 7.19
CA VAL A 61 4.74 1.53 8.09
C VAL A 61 3.60 0.55 8.28
N ASP A 62 3.63 -0.17 9.40
CA ASP A 62 2.56 -1.08 9.77
C ASP A 62 1.48 -0.35 10.59
N ILE A 63 0.31 -0.13 9.99
CA ILE A 63 -0.83 0.59 10.59
C ILE A 63 -1.21 0.01 11.96
N ALA A 64 -1.10 -1.31 12.14
CA ALA A 64 -1.46 -1.95 13.40
C ALA A 64 -0.52 -1.63 14.57
N LYS A 65 0.69 -1.14 14.29
CA LYS A 65 1.77 -0.92 15.28
C LYS A 65 1.99 0.54 15.67
N TYR A 66 1.42 1.49 14.93
CA TYR A 66 1.61 2.91 15.20
C TYR A 66 0.34 3.56 15.75
N GLU A 67 0.53 4.63 16.52
CA GLU A 67 -0.57 5.49 16.95
C GLU A 67 -1.14 6.32 15.81
N GLU A 68 -2.42 6.67 15.91
CA GLU A 68 -3.15 7.38 14.86
C GLU A 68 -2.45 8.70 14.45
N GLU A 69 -1.98 9.50 15.41
CA GLU A 69 -1.31 10.77 15.11
C GLU A 69 -0.02 10.58 14.31
N VAL A 70 0.76 9.55 14.65
CA VAL A 70 1.99 9.21 13.92
C VAL A 70 1.67 8.73 12.50
N LEU A 71 0.61 7.93 12.34
CA LEU A 71 0.18 7.46 11.03
C LEU A 71 -0.32 8.59 10.15
N LYS A 72 -1.10 9.53 10.70
CA LYS A 72 -1.56 10.71 9.96
C LYS A 72 -0.40 11.56 9.48
N ASP A 73 0.60 11.80 10.32
CA ASP A 73 1.81 12.54 9.94
C ASP A 73 2.57 11.85 8.80
N LYS A 74 2.78 10.54 8.90
CA LYS A 74 3.41 9.74 7.83
C LYS A 74 2.61 9.80 6.52
N PHE A 75 1.29 9.62 6.60
CA PHE A 75 0.40 9.68 5.43
C PHE A 75 0.36 11.07 4.81
N LEU A 76 0.48 12.15 5.57
CA LEU A 76 0.52 13.54 5.06
C LEU A 76 1.85 13.90 4.39
N LYS A 77 2.95 13.23 4.77
CA LYS A 77 4.29 13.48 4.21
C LYS A 77 4.65 12.54 3.06
N ALA A 78 3.91 11.45 2.88
CA ALA A 78 4.19 10.49 1.84
C ALA A 78 3.91 11.08 0.44
N GLU A 79 4.87 10.94 -0.46
CA GLU A 79 4.72 11.19 -1.90
C GLU A 79 4.27 9.93 -2.65
N CYS A 80 4.61 8.74 -2.11
CA CYS A 80 4.13 7.46 -2.58
C CYS A 80 3.77 6.52 -1.42
N ILE A 81 2.58 5.93 -1.49
CA ILE A 81 2.15 4.84 -0.62
C ILE A 81 1.98 3.58 -1.45
N CYS A 82 2.65 2.50 -1.03
CA CYS A 82 2.46 1.15 -1.53
C CYS A 82 1.83 0.28 -0.46
N ILE A 83 0.67 -0.31 -0.74
CA ILE A 83 -0.02 -1.22 0.18
C ILE A 83 0.08 -2.64 -0.38
N SER A 84 0.66 -3.55 0.40
CA SER A 84 0.86 -4.95 0.01
C SER A 84 -0.41 -5.78 0.13
N GLY A 85 -0.35 -7.00 -0.40
CA GLY A 85 -1.39 -8.02 -0.25
C GLY A 85 -1.49 -8.63 1.15
N GLY A 86 -2.48 -9.51 1.31
CA GLY A 86 -2.82 -10.23 2.54
C GLY A 86 -4.33 -10.19 2.76
N ASN A 87 -4.79 -10.17 4.01
CA ASN A 87 -6.21 -10.16 4.32
C ASN A 87 -6.85 -8.78 4.10
N THR A 88 -7.82 -8.70 3.18
CA THR A 88 -8.46 -7.43 2.80
C THR A 88 -9.30 -6.83 3.92
N PHE A 89 -10.02 -7.66 4.69
CA PHE A 89 -10.88 -7.20 5.77
C PHE A 89 -10.07 -6.64 6.93
N TYR A 90 -8.98 -7.32 7.30
CA TYR A 90 -8.06 -6.84 8.33
C TYR A 90 -7.42 -5.50 7.94
N LEU A 91 -6.94 -5.36 6.71
CA LEU A 91 -6.40 -4.10 6.20
C LEU A 91 -7.43 -2.96 6.32
N LEU A 92 -8.65 -3.17 5.84
CA LEU A 92 -9.69 -2.14 5.87
C LEU A 92 -10.13 -1.82 7.31
N GLN A 93 -10.18 -2.82 8.19
CA GLN A 93 -10.45 -2.63 9.61
C GLN A 93 -9.40 -1.71 10.24
N GLU A 94 -8.12 -1.98 10.04
CA GLU A 94 -7.03 -1.20 10.64
C GLU A 94 -6.99 0.25 10.13
N LEU A 95 -7.20 0.45 8.82
CA LEU A 95 -7.35 1.78 8.24
C LEU A 95 -8.51 2.57 8.87
N LYS A 96 -9.67 1.92 9.04
CA LYS A 96 -10.84 2.56 9.66
C LYS A 96 -10.63 2.84 11.14
N ARG A 97 -10.05 1.90 11.88
CA ARG A 97 -9.75 2.03 13.32
C ARG A 97 -8.83 3.21 13.62
N LYS A 98 -7.93 3.54 12.69
CA LYS A 98 -7.00 4.67 12.78
C LYS A 98 -7.47 5.92 12.03
N ASN A 99 -8.73 5.97 11.57
CA ASN A 99 -9.32 7.09 10.83
C ASN A 99 -8.48 7.54 9.60
N LEU A 100 -7.90 6.58 8.87
CA LEU A 100 -6.99 6.86 7.74
C LEU A 100 -7.65 6.78 6.37
N THR A 101 -8.85 6.20 6.24
CA THR A 101 -9.49 5.96 4.93
C THR A 101 -9.72 7.26 4.15
N GLU A 102 -10.26 8.29 4.80
CA GLU A 102 -10.50 9.60 4.16
C GLU A 102 -9.19 10.32 3.84
N LEU A 103 -8.21 10.26 4.74
CA LEU A 103 -6.89 10.84 4.54
C LEU A 103 -6.19 10.20 3.33
N LEU A 104 -6.17 8.87 3.26
CA LEU A 104 -5.61 8.13 2.12
C LEU A 104 -6.29 8.55 0.81
N SER A 105 -7.62 8.56 0.78
CA SER A 105 -8.39 8.99 -0.40
C SER A 105 -8.08 10.44 -0.80
N GLY A 106 -7.94 11.33 0.19
CA GLY A 106 -7.58 12.74 -0.01
C GLY A 106 -6.20 12.88 -0.67
N ARG A 107 -5.16 12.26 -0.10
CA ARG A 107 -3.80 12.34 -0.65
C ARG A 107 -3.71 11.79 -2.08
N ILE A 108 -4.41 10.70 -2.37
CA ILE A 108 -4.46 10.14 -3.74
C ILE A 108 -5.08 11.13 -4.73
N LYS A 109 -6.15 11.83 -4.33
CA LYS A 109 -6.79 12.87 -5.16
C LYS A 109 -5.88 14.08 -5.37
N GLU A 110 -5.05 14.42 -4.37
CA GLU A 110 -4.05 15.49 -4.43
C GLU A 110 -2.82 15.14 -5.29
N GLY A 111 -2.67 13.88 -5.71
CA GLY A 111 -1.62 13.45 -6.64
C GLY A 111 -0.54 12.57 -6.03
N MET A 112 -0.65 12.19 -4.75
CA MET A 112 0.21 11.17 -4.16
C MET A 112 0.11 9.87 -4.96
N PHE A 113 1.26 9.26 -5.26
CA PHE A 113 1.31 7.99 -5.99
C PHE A 113 0.78 6.87 -5.09
N TYR A 114 -0.20 6.12 -5.60
CA TYR A 114 -0.70 4.92 -4.94
C TYR A 114 -0.31 3.67 -5.70
N MET A 115 0.17 2.66 -4.98
CA MET A 115 0.35 1.30 -5.50
C MET A 115 -0.38 0.31 -4.58
N GLY A 116 -1.35 -0.42 -5.11
CA GLY A 116 -2.09 -1.44 -4.36
C GLY A 116 -1.84 -2.82 -4.92
N GLU A 117 -1.33 -3.73 -4.10
CA GLU A 117 -1.18 -5.15 -4.40
C GLU A 117 -2.29 -5.96 -3.74
N SER A 118 -2.99 -6.80 -4.49
CA SER A 118 -4.03 -7.71 -3.98
C SER A 118 -5.02 -6.99 -3.05
N ALA A 119 -5.04 -7.26 -1.74
CA ALA A 119 -5.82 -6.52 -0.75
C ALA A 119 -5.70 -4.98 -0.87
N GLY A 120 -4.49 -4.46 -1.08
CA GLY A 120 -4.25 -3.04 -1.33
C GLY A 120 -4.93 -2.54 -2.62
N ALA A 121 -5.08 -3.37 -3.65
CA ALA A 121 -5.89 -3.02 -4.81
C ALA A 121 -7.40 -3.07 -4.50
N MET A 122 -7.82 -4.06 -3.72
CA MET A 122 -9.24 -4.34 -3.46
C MET A 122 -9.91 -3.27 -2.60
N ILE A 123 -9.19 -2.65 -1.66
CA ILE A 123 -9.73 -1.54 -0.84
C ILE A 123 -10.05 -0.27 -1.65
N MET A 124 -9.60 -0.18 -2.90
CA MET A 124 -9.96 0.92 -3.82
C MET A 124 -11.32 0.71 -4.50
N SER A 125 -11.94 -0.46 -4.33
CA SER A 125 -13.29 -0.74 -4.84
C SER A 125 -14.36 -0.03 -4.02
N LYS A 126 -15.62 -0.09 -4.48
CA LYS A 126 -16.77 0.50 -3.78
C LYS A 126 -17.06 -0.22 -2.45
N ASP A 127 -16.86 -1.54 -2.43
CA ASP A 127 -17.05 -2.42 -1.29
C ASP A 127 -16.20 -3.68 -1.47
N ILE A 128 -15.77 -4.30 -0.38
CA ILE A 128 -14.93 -5.51 -0.39
C ILE A 128 -15.73 -6.79 -0.13
N ALA A 129 -17.07 -6.74 -0.12
CA ALA A 129 -17.89 -7.90 0.24
C ALA A 129 -17.72 -9.07 -0.74
N TYR A 130 -17.34 -8.76 -1.99
CA TYR A 130 -17.05 -9.77 -3.01
C TYR A 130 -15.83 -10.65 -2.67
N SER A 131 -14.98 -10.26 -1.72
CA SER A 131 -13.79 -11.02 -1.30
C SER A 131 -13.99 -11.93 -0.11
N GLN A 132 -15.18 -11.93 0.51
CA GLN A 132 -15.47 -12.65 1.76
C GLN A 132 -15.29 -14.17 1.72
N ILE A 133 -15.20 -14.77 0.52
CA ILE A 133 -14.97 -16.22 0.36
C ILE A 133 -13.49 -16.55 0.17
N MET A 134 -12.66 -15.53 -0.09
CA MET A 134 -11.21 -15.66 -0.31
C MET A 134 -10.43 -15.34 0.97
N ASP A 135 -10.84 -14.29 1.69
CA ASP A 135 -10.27 -13.83 2.97
C ASP A 135 -10.98 -14.48 4.17
#